data_AF-A0AAU7SLA5-F1
#
_entry.id   AF-A0AAU7SLA5-F1
#
_cell.length_a   1.000
_cell.length_b   1.000
_cell.length_c   1.000
_cell.angle_alpha   90.00
_cell.angle_beta   90.00
_cell.angle_gamma   90.00
#
_symmetry.space_group_name_H-M   'P 1'
#
loop_
_entity.id
_entity.type
_entity.pdbx_description
1 polymer ?
#
loop_
_entity_poly.entity_id
_entity_poly.type
_entity_poly.pdbx_seq_one_letter_code
_entity_poly.pdbx_strand_id
1 'polypeptide(L)'
;MPLSAFLRRRAAIAVRVHDTLCTFIDGTIVARADNWRPLCNSDDTRRALGHTSYRGELVPVYDLATKMGNKPSKSCEIAIIKMASGYVAFLIDEFIGSTSAASEAIRLSQLDIFGRDRVAV
;
A
#
# COMPACT_ATOMS: atom_id res chain seq x y z
N MET A 1 -17.38 32.50 13.20
CA MET A 1 -17.34 31.26 12.39
C MET A 1 -16.10 30.46 12.79
N PRO A 2 -16.21 29.19 13.21
CA PRO A 2 -15.05 28.42 13.63
C PRO A 2 -14.23 27.95 12.41
N LEU A 3 -12.89 28.03 12.51
CA LEU A 3 -11.91 27.59 11.51
C LEU A 3 -11.99 26.09 11.14
N SER A 4 -12.81 25.30 11.84
CA SER A 4 -13.00 23.88 11.59
C SER A 4 -13.67 23.57 10.24
N ALA A 5 -14.38 24.53 9.63
CA ALA A 5 -15.02 24.36 8.33
C ALA A 5 -14.05 24.46 7.13
N PHE A 6 -12.81 24.89 7.34
CA PHE A 6 -11.81 25.07 6.26
C PHE A 6 -10.89 23.86 6.04
N LEU A 7 -10.98 22.83 6.88
CA LEU A 7 -10.28 21.56 6.65
C LEU A 7 -11.06 20.71 5.64
N ARG A 8 -11.18 21.19 4.39
CA ARG A 8 -11.49 20.28 3.27
C ARG A 8 -10.44 19.16 3.32
N ARG A 9 -10.88 17.90 3.40
CA ARG A 9 -10.00 16.74 3.17
C ARG A 9 -9.24 17.00 1.87
N ARG A 10 -7.93 17.24 1.99
CA ARG A 10 -7.05 17.39 0.83
C ARG A 10 -7.17 16.11 0.00
N ALA A 11 -7.37 16.28 -1.30
CA ALA A 11 -7.40 15.14 -2.20
C ALA A 11 -6.07 14.39 -2.10
N ALA A 12 -6.15 13.07 -1.92
CA ALA A 12 -5.02 12.17 -1.84
C ALA A 12 -5.17 11.11 -2.91
N ILE A 13 -4.04 10.54 -3.35
CA ILE A 13 -4.08 9.44 -4.32
C ILE A 13 -4.61 8.20 -3.61
N ALA A 14 -5.70 7.65 -4.13
CA ALA A 14 -6.35 6.48 -3.60
C ALA A 14 -6.16 5.24 -4.49
N VAL A 15 -6.23 4.09 -3.84
CA VAL A 15 -6.30 2.77 -4.44
C VAL A 15 -7.56 2.08 -3.92
N ARG A 16 -8.07 1.12 -4.69
CA ARG A 16 -9.16 0.26 -4.26
C ARG A 16 -8.63 -1.09 -3.83
N VAL A 17 -9.16 -1.58 -2.72
CA VAL A 17 -8.99 -2.94 -2.23
C VAL A 17 -10.38 -3.44 -1.87
N HIS A 18 -10.88 -4.41 -2.63
CA HIS A 18 -12.25 -4.89 -2.63
C HIS A 18 -13.23 -3.71 -2.74
N ASP A 19 -14.08 -3.51 -1.74
CA ASP A 19 -15.07 -2.44 -1.70
C ASP A 19 -14.55 -1.18 -0.98
N THR A 20 -13.26 -1.15 -0.60
CA THR A 20 -12.66 -0.07 0.19
C THR A 20 -11.75 0.81 -0.65
N LEU A 21 -12.00 2.12 -0.58
CA LEU A 21 -11.09 3.15 -1.11
C LEU A 21 -10.09 3.55 -0.04
N CYS A 22 -8.83 3.21 -0.29
CA CYS A 22 -7.73 3.39 0.65
C CYS A 22 -6.79 4.50 0.18
N THR A 23 -6.32 5.30 1.14
CA THR A 23 -5.22 6.24 0.95
C THR A 23 -4.08 5.87 1.89
N PHE A 24 -2.87 6.38 1.61
CA PHE A 24 -1.70 6.08 2.42
C PHE A 24 -1.24 7.29 3.22
N ILE A 25 -0.96 7.06 4.51
CA ILE A 25 -0.27 8.00 5.39
C ILE A 25 1.18 7.54 5.53
N ASP A 26 2.10 8.50 5.64
CA ASP A 26 3.55 8.28 5.78
C ASP A 26 4.20 7.66 4.51
N GLY A 27 3.52 7.76 3.36
CA GLY A 27 4.05 7.37 2.07
C GLY A 27 3.31 8.01 0.89
N THR A 28 3.87 7.88 -0.31
CA THR A 28 3.29 8.42 -1.54
C THR A 28 3.44 7.41 -2.67
N ILE A 29 2.36 7.19 -3.44
CA ILE A 29 2.42 6.33 -4.63
C ILE A 29 3.27 7.04 -5.68
N VAL A 30 4.34 6.37 -6.12
CA VAL A 30 5.33 6.90 -7.08
C VAL A 30 5.35 6.17 -8.42
N ALA A 31 4.78 4.96 -8.46
CA ALA A 31 4.60 4.18 -9.67
C ALA A 31 3.50 3.15 -9.49
N ARG A 32 3.02 2.61 -10.61
CA ARG A 32 2.11 1.48 -10.67
C ARG A 32 2.51 0.55 -11.79
N ALA A 33 2.11 -0.71 -11.71
CA ALA A 33 2.22 -1.66 -12.79
C ALA A 33 0.99 -2.56 -12.81
N ASP A 34 0.46 -2.81 -14.00
CA ASP A 34 -0.54 -3.82 -14.28
C ASP A 34 0.18 -5.10 -14.74
N ASN A 35 -0.37 -6.29 -14.45
CA ASN A 35 0.20 -7.60 -14.80
C ASN A 35 1.36 -8.12 -13.92
N TRP A 36 1.51 -7.64 -12.69
CA TRP A 36 2.41 -8.27 -11.73
C TRP A 36 1.85 -9.62 -11.27
N ARG A 37 2.72 -10.63 -11.09
CA ARG A 37 2.31 -11.96 -10.62
C ARG A 37 3.14 -12.40 -9.41
N PRO A 38 2.50 -13.01 -8.40
CA PRO A 38 3.21 -13.54 -7.25
C PRO A 38 4.14 -14.68 -7.65
N LEU A 39 5.29 -14.76 -7.01
CA LEU A 39 6.26 -15.85 -7.17
C LEU A 39 5.85 -17.06 -6.33
N CYS A 40 5.18 -16.82 -5.20
CA CYS A 40 4.73 -17.86 -4.27
C CYS A 40 3.29 -17.57 -3.83
N ASN A 41 2.45 -18.61 -3.82
CA ASN A 41 1.17 -18.58 -3.13
C ASN A 41 1.43 -19.01 -1.67
N SER A 42 1.69 -18.04 -0.82
CA SER A 42 1.89 -18.25 0.61
C SER A 42 0.76 -17.58 1.39
N ASP A 43 0.10 -18.33 2.27
CA ASP A 43 -0.93 -17.80 3.17
C ASP A 43 -0.34 -17.03 4.36
N ASP A 44 0.99 -17.02 4.52
CA ASP A 44 1.68 -16.21 5.53
C ASP A 44 1.63 -14.72 5.14
N THR A 45 0.70 -13.99 5.78
CA THR A 45 0.45 -12.56 5.57
C THR A 45 1.64 -11.67 5.95
N ARG A 46 2.65 -12.20 6.66
CA ARG A 46 3.89 -11.47 6.96
C ARG A 46 4.89 -11.53 5.82
N ARG A 47 4.82 -12.55 4.96
CA ARG A 47 5.75 -12.72 3.85
C ARG A 47 5.37 -11.83 2.66
N ALA A 48 6.38 -11.33 1.98
CA ALA A 48 6.18 -10.74 0.67
C ALA A 48 5.75 -11.83 -0.32
N LEU A 49 4.78 -11.51 -1.19
CA LEU A 49 4.35 -12.36 -2.30
C LEU A 49 5.43 -12.53 -3.38
N GLY A 50 6.42 -11.62 -3.36
CA GLY A 50 7.54 -11.58 -4.27
C GLY A 50 8.24 -10.24 -4.21
N HIS A 51 9.00 -9.94 -5.26
CA HIS A 51 9.69 -8.66 -5.40
C HIS A 51 9.43 -8.09 -6.78
N THR A 52 9.54 -6.77 -6.89
CA THR A 52 9.60 -6.02 -8.14
C THR A 52 10.85 -5.15 -8.12
N SER A 53 11.18 -4.49 -9.24
CA SER A 53 12.25 -3.48 -9.26
C SER A 53 11.69 -2.12 -9.60
N TYR A 54 12.16 -1.09 -8.91
CA TYR A 54 11.88 0.30 -9.23
C TYR A 54 13.17 1.12 -9.14
N ARG A 55 13.53 1.78 -10.25
CA ARG A 55 14.75 2.60 -10.35
C ARG A 55 16.04 1.87 -9.90
N GLY A 56 16.12 0.56 -10.15
CA GLY A 56 17.27 -0.27 -9.80
C GLY A 56 17.27 -0.81 -8.37
N GLU A 57 16.30 -0.44 -7.54
CA GLU A 57 16.12 -1.01 -6.20
C GLU A 57 15.19 -2.22 -6.25
N LEU A 58 15.46 -3.20 -5.39
CA LEU A 58 14.57 -4.35 -5.19
C LEU A 58 13.48 -3.95 -4.18
N VAL A 59 12.22 -4.08 -4.59
CA VAL A 59 11.06 -3.63 -3.82
C VAL A 59 10.19 -4.84 -3.46
N PRO A 60 9.96 -5.12 -2.18
CA PRO A 60 9.09 -6.23 -1.77
C PRO A 60 7.62 -5.91 -2.08
N VAL A 61 6.88 -6.92 -2.55
CA VAL A 61 5.46 -6.82 -2.88
C VAL A 61 4.63 -7.56 -1.84
N TYR A 62 3.67 -6.87 -1.22
CA TYR A 62 2.73 -7.45 -0.26
C TYR A 62 1.30 -7.36 -0.76
N ASP A 63 0.42 -8.24 -0.31
CA ASP A 63 -1.01 -8.10 -0.57
C ASP A 63 -1.66 -7.12 0.40
N LEU A 64 -2.14 -5.98 -0.10
CA LEU A 64 -2.78 -4.98 0.75
C LEU A 64 -4.05 -5.50 1.41
N ALA A 65 -4.83 -6.34 0.72
CA ALA A 65 -6.04 -6.92 1.27
C ALA A 65 -5.72 -7.74 2.53
N THR A 66 -4.69 -8.58 2.46
CA THR A 66 -4.25 -9.37 3.62
C THR A 66 -3.72 -8.50 4.76
N LYS A 67 -3.02 -7.41 4.45
CA LYS A 67 -2.52 -6.46 5.46
C LYS A 67 -3.65 -5.69 6.14
N MET A 68 -4.81 -5.58 5.50
CA MET A 68 -6.04 -5.04 6.07
C MET A 68 -6.89 -6.11 6.78
N GLY A 69 -6.44 -7.37 6.83
CA GLY A 69 -7.20 -8.48 7.43
C GLY A 69 -8.29 -9.07 6.52
N ASN A 70 -8.30 -8.71 5.24
CA ASN A 70 -9.21 -9.25 4.23
C ASN A 70 -8.63 -10.50 3.55
N LYS A 71 -9.45 -11.15 2.73
CA LYS A 71 -9.00 -12.25 1.87
C LYS A 71 -7.99 -11.73 0.84
N PRO A 72 -7.04 -12.57 0.38
CA PRO A 72 -6.08 -12.15 -0.63
C PRO A 72 -6.74 -11.61 -1.90
N SER A 73 -6.16 -10.56 -2.46
CA SER A 73 -6.57 -10.01 -3.75
C SER A 73 -6.24 -10.99 -4.88
N LYS A 74 -7.13 -11.05 -5.87
CA LYS A 74 -6.90 -11.80 -7.12
C LYS A 74 -6.41 -10.89 -8.26
N SER A 75 -6.11 -9.64 -7.95
CA SER A 75 -5.63 -8.66 -8.90
C SER A 75 -4.20 -8.98 -9.34
N CYS A 76 -3.76 -8.27 -10.37
CA CYS A 76 -2.38 -8.22 -10.83
C CYS A 76 -1.83 -6.79 -10.87
N GLU A 77 -2.57 -5.82 -10.33
CA GLU A 77 -2.13 -4.44 -10.24
C GLU A 77 -1.35 -4.20 -8.95
N ILE A 78 -0.19 -3.56 -9.05
CA ILE A 78 0.60 -3.13 -7.90
C ILE A 78 0.77 -1.62 -7.88
N ALA A 79 0.73 -1.03 -6.68
CA ALA A 79 1.16 0.34 -6.42
C ALA A 79 2.49 0.33 -5.67
N ILE A 80 3.47 1.07 -6.18
CA ILE A 80 4.77 1.27 -5.54
C ILE A 80 4.72 2.57 -4.75
N ILE A 81 5.01 2.46 -3.46
CA ILE A 81 4.90 3.53 -2.48
C ILE A 81 6.28 3.88 -1.97
N LYS A 82 6.64 5.16 -2.10
CA LYS A 82 7.82 5.74 -1.46
C LYS A 82 7.48 6.11 -0.02
N MET A 83 8.28 5.62 0.91
CA MET A 83 8.27 5.96 2.33
C MET A 83 9.61 6.61 2.71
N ALA A 84 9.72 7.07 3.96
CA ALA A 84 10.99 7.58 4.48
C ALA A 84 12.11 6.51 4.49
N SER A 85 11.75 5.25 4.70
CA SER A 85 12.68 4.11 4.79
C SER A 85 13.02 3.44 3.45
N GLY A 86 12.41 3.85 2.34
CA GLY A 86 12.61 3.23 1.02
C GLY A 86 11.29 3.02 0.27
N TYR A 87 11.24 1.98 -0.56
CA TYR A 87 10.05 1.65 -1.33
C TYR A 87 9.40 0.35 -0.84
N VAL A 88 8.08 0.30 -0.92
CA VAL A 88 7.28 -0.92 -0.77
C VAL A 88 6.27 -0.98 -1.90
N ALA A 89 5.93 -2.17 -2.36
CA ALA A 89 4.87 -2.37 -3.33
C ALA A 89 3.71 -3.13 -2.70
N PHE A 90 2.49 -2.77 -3.10
CA PHE A 90 1.28 -3.44 -2.68
C PHE A 90 0.48 -3.91 -3.87
N LEU A 91 0.02 -5.15 -3.82
CA LEU A 91 -1.04 -5.64 -4.69
C LEU A 91 -2.35 -4.94 -4.31
N ILE A 92 -3.02 -4.37 -5.30
CA ILE A 92 -4.25 -3.59 -5.19
C ILE A 92 -5.24 -4.05 -6.25
N ASP A 93 -6.54 -3.82 -6.02
CA ASP A 93 -7.55 -4.18 -7.01
C ASP A 93 -7.64 -3.15 -8.14
N GLU A 94 -7.50 -1.85 -7.82
CA GLU A 94 -7.52 -0.78 -8.82
C GLU A 94 -6.80 0.49 -8.35
N PHE A 95 -6.07 1.16 -9.23
CA PHE A 95 -5.63 2.55 -9.00
C PHE A 95 -6.72 3.57 -9.38
N ILE A 96 -7.09 4.44 -8.44
CA ILE A 96 -8.21 5.41 -8.62
C ILE A 96 -7.72 6.80 -9.01
N GLY A 97 -6.57 7.22 -8.49
CA GLY A 97 -6.08 8.59 -8.64
C GLY A 97 -6.49 9.50 -7.48
N SER A 98 -6.45 10.82 -7.71
CA SER A 98 -6.66 11.81 -6.64
C SER A 98 -8.14 11.94 -6.25
N THR A 99 -8.46 11.72 -4.97
CA THR A 99 -9.82 11.85 -4.45
C THR A 99 -9.83 12.37 -3.01
N SER A 100 -10.87 13.12 -2.65
CA SER A 100 -11.15 13.51 -1.26
C SER A 100 -12.11 12.55 -0.54
N ALA A 101 -12.65 11.57 -1.27
CA ALA A 101 -13.69 10.64 -0.80
C ALA A 101 -13.13 9.31 -0.26
N ALA A 102 -11.85 9.26 0.12
CA ALA A 102 -11.25 8.05 0.66
C ALA A 102 -11.96 7.57 1.94
N SER A 103 -12.29 6.28 1.99
CA SER A 103 -12.97 5.67 3.13
C SER A 103 -12.00 5.35 4.24
N GLU A 104 -10.80 4.88 3.90
CA GLU A 104 -9.79 4.42 4.85
C GLU A 104 -8.43 5.06 4.58
N ALA A 105 -7.70 5.34 5.66
CA ALA A 105 -6.35 5.89 5.61
C ALA A 105 -5.38 4.92 6.28
N ILE A 106 -4.57 4.25 5.46
CA ILE A 106 -3.65 3.21 5.87
C ILE A 106 -2.34 3.87 6.30
N ARG A 107 -1.99 3.72 7.58
CA ARG A 107 -0.72 4.21 8.12
C ARG A 107 0.37 3.15 7.91
N LEU A 108 1.26 3.40 6.96
CA LEU A 108 2.29 2.43 6.57
C LEU A 108 3.26 2.08 7.69
N SER A 109 3.55 3.03 8.58
CA SER A 109 4.41 2.81 9.75
C SER A 109 3.83 1.82 10.78
N GLN A 110 2.52 1.53 10.72
CA GLN A 110 1.85 0.55 11.58
C GLN A 110 1.70 -0.83 10.95
N LEU A 111 1.95 -0.95 9.64
CA LEU A 111 1.86 -2.24 8.97
C LEU A 111 3.10 -3.08 9.34
N ASP A 112 2.86 -4.32 9.80
CA ASP A 112 3.90 -5.32 10.06
C ASP A 112 4.48 -5.83 8.74
N ILE A 113 5.26 -4.98 8.08
CA ILE A 113 5.87 -5.16 6.76
C ILE A 113 7.37 -5.23 6.90
N PHE A 114 7.91 -4.32 7.71
CA PHE A 114 9.28 -4.37 8.17
C PHE A 114 9.26 -5.17 9.45
N GLY A 115 9.21 -6.51 9.30
CA GLY A 115 9.37 -7.41 10.44
C GLY A 115 10.52 -6.90 11.29
N ARG A 116 10.27 -6.71 12.59
CA ARG A 116 11.21 -6.09 13.53
C ARG A 116 12.64 -6.57 13.28
N ASP A 117 13.45 -5.74 12.62
CA ASP A 117 14.88 -5.69 12.90
C ASP A 117 15.01 -5.05 14.28
N ARG A 118 14.56 -5.78 15.31
CA ARG A 118 15.10 -5.58 16.65
C ARG A 118 16.51 -6.13 16.57
N VAL A 119 17.41 -5.23 16.19
CA VAL A 119 18.83 -5.31 16.53
C VAL A 119 18.88 -5.74 18.00
N ALA A 120 19.34 -6.96 18.23
CA ALA A 120 19.80 -7.35 19.55
C ALA A 120 20.98 -6.40 19.85
N VAL A 121 20.75 -5.47 20.76
CA VAL A 121 21.81 -4.73 21.45
C VAL A 121 22.06 -5.45 22.76
#